data_AF-A0A453KHC0-F1
#
_entry.id   AF-A0A453KHC0-F1
#
_cell.length_a   1.000
_cell.length_b   1.000
_cell.length_c   1.000
_cell.angle_alpha   90.00
_cell.angle_beta   90.00
_cell.angle_gamma   90.00
#
_symmetry.space_group_name_H-M   'P 1'
#
loop_
_entity.id
_entity.type
_entity.pdbx_description
1 polymer ?
#
loop_
_entity_poly.entity_id
_entity_poly.type
_entity_poly.pdbx_seq_one_letter_code
_entity_poly.pdbx_strand_id
1 'polypeptide(L)'
;MKLVQAGKAKDAQHGGTASASEKLKASNFPGSVLRIGSWEWVSRYEGDLVVKCYFAKHKLVWEVLDGGLKSKIEIQWSDICALKVVCPETEPGTLEIALSRQPLFFRETNPQPRKHTLWQATSDFTAGQASRHRRHFLQCAPGMMNKHVEKLVHCDPRLCSLSQQNDITLENPYFESRSSIFEDPDDVKCQNFVHNKDDDDQLTPQRFRELLQHHSASGRIDAEERQEAGTSDGLARDFSNSGEHNYYN
;
A
#
# COMPACT_ATOMS: atom_id res chain seq x y z
N MET A 1 31.14 71.72 -22.61
CA MET A 1 30.72 72.26 -21.28
C MET A 1 30.48 71.09 -20.32
N LYS A 2 30.25 71.37 -19.03
CA LYS A 2 29.88 70.42 -17.94
C LYS A 2 28.75 69.44 -18.38
N LEU A 3 28.52 68.28 -17.75
CA LEU A 3 28.74 67.91 -16.34
C LEU A 3 28.95 66.38 -16.17
N VAL A 4 29.63 65.99 -15.09
CA VAL A 4 29.76 64.60 -14.61
C VAL A 4 28.60 64.27 -13.67
N GLN A 5 28.07 63.04 -13.68
CA GLN A 5 27.53 62.46 -12.44
C GLN A 5 27.53 60.92 -12.44
N ALA A 6 27.78 60.37 -11.26
CA ALA A 6 27.85 58.93 -10.99
C ALA A 6 26.86 58.55 -9.88
N GLY A 7 26.57 57.26 -9.75
CA GLY A 7 25.76 56.68 -8.68
C GLY A 7 24.49 55.99 -9.18
N LYS A 8 24.02 54.90 -8.57
CA LYS A 8 24.52 54.16 -7.39
C LYS A 8 24.25 52.67 -7.61
N ALA A 9 25.18 51.82 -7.17
CA ALA A 9 24.83 50.44 -6.87
C ALA A 9 23.83 50.40 -5.71
N LYS A 10 22.85 49.49 -5.80
CA LYS A 10 22.07 49.01 -4.66
C LYS A 10 22.05 47.50 -4.69
N ASP A 11 23.04 46.91 -4.01
CA ASP A 11 22.76 45.67 -3.31
C ASP A 11 21.57 45.90 -2.36
N ALA A 12 20.53 45.11 -2.53
CA ALA A 12 19.45 44.99 -1.59
C ALA A 12 19.23 43.49 -1.37
N GLN A 13 20.07 42.94 -0.49
CA GLN A 13 19.93 41.60 0.07
C GLN A 13 18.46 41.32 0.36
N HIS A 14 17.80 40.52 -0.47
CA HIS A 14 16.60 39.83 -0.03
C HIS A 14 17.05 38.59 0.71
N GLY A 15 17.44 38.82 1.96
CA GLY A 15 17.33 37.83 3.02
C GLY A 15 15.85 37.51 3.21
N GLY A 16 15.28 36.78 2.25
CA GLY A 16 13.96 36.21 2.33
C GLY A 16 14.00 35.07 3.34
N THR A 17 13.88 35.44 4.62
CA THR A 17 13.49 34.53 5.70
C THR A 17 12.44 33.57 5.15
N ALA A 18 12.63 32.25 5.30
CA ALA A 18 11.73 31.24 4.77
C ALA A 18 10.28 31.51 5.20
N SER A 19 9.52 32.20 4.35
CA SER A 19 8.31 32.91 4.76
C SER A 19 7.09 32.06 4.47
N ALA A 20 6.43 31.70 5.57
CA ALA A 20 5.32 30.76 5.64
C ALA A 20 5.68 29.31 5.26
N SER A 21 5.22 28.42 6.12
CA SER A 21 4.74 27.11 5.67
C SER A 21 3.63 27.36 4.63
N GLU A 22 3.99 27.41 3.35
CA GLU A 22 3.04 27.09 2.29
C GLU A 22 2.43 25.74 2.69
N LYS A 23 1.14 25.74 3.05
CA LYS A 23 0.43 24.54 3.51
C LYS A 23 0.73 23.42 2.52
N LEU A 24 1.57 22.46 2.94
CA LEU A 24 2.30 21.55 2.04
C LEU A 24 1.33 20.56 1.35
N LYS A 25 0.63 21.08 0.34
CA LYS A 25 -0.42 20.40 -0.40
C LYS A 25 0.19 19.21 -1.13
N ALA A 26 -0.44 18.06 -0.97
CA ALA A 26 -0.03 16.84 -1.64
C ALA A 26 -0.01 17.04 -3.16
N SER A 27 1.04 16.55 -3.81
CA SER A 27 1.04 16.42 -5.27
C SER A 27 0.34 15.13 -5.69
N ASN A 28 -0.26 15.13 -6.87
CA ASN A 28 -0.87 13.97 -7.49
C ASN A 28 -0.57 14.04 -8.99
N PHE A 29 -0.12 12.95 -9.61
CA PHE A 29 0.15 12.87 -11.04
C PHE A 29 -0.09 11.46 -11.59
N PRO A 30 -0.47 11.31 -12.87
CA PRO A 30 -0.67 9.99 -13.48
C PRO A 30 0.66 9.23 -13.63
N GLY A 31 0.62 7.94 -13.34
CA GLY A 31 1.64 6.97 -13.75
C GLY A 31 1.21 6.23 -15.01
N SER A 32 2.17 5.72 -15.76
CA SER A 32 1.95 4.89 -16.96
C SER A 32 2.19 3.41 -16.65
N VAL A 33 3.23 3.10 -15.88
CA VAL A 33 3.56 1.73 -15.44
C VAL A 33 3.97 1.74 -13.98
N LEU A 34 3.52 0.75 -13.20
CA LEU A 34 4.03 0.41 -11.87
C LEU A 34 4.43 -1.07 -11.88
N ARG A 35 5.69 -1.38 -11.59
CA ARG A 35 6.24 -2.74 -11.59
C ARG A 35 6.92 -3.05 -10.26
N ILE A 36 6.57 -4.19 -9.67
CA ILE A 36 7.08 -4.66 -8.37
C ILE A 36 7.30 -6.18 -8.50
N GLY A 37 8.56 -6.61 -8.44
CA GLY A 37 8.92 -8.00 -8.71
C GLY A 37 8.45 -8.47 -10.09
N SER A 38 7.63 -9.52 -10.14
CA SER A 38 6.97 -10.02 -11.36
C SER A 38 5.55 -9.48 -11.58
N TRP A 39 5.03 -8.63 -10.70
CA TRP A 39 3.72 -7.97 -10.87
C TRP A 39 3.92 -6.62 -11.55
N GLU A 40 3.04 -6.33 -12.51
CA GLU A 40 3.06 -5.09 -13.28
C GLU A 40 1.63 -4.59 -13.50
N TRP A 41 1.44 -3.28 -13.36
CA TRP A 41 0.23 -2.57 -13.72
C TRP A 41 0.55 -1.53 -14.78
N VAL A 42 -0.15 -1.61 -15.93
CA VAL A 42 -0.04 -0.66 -17.03
C VAL A 42 -1.35 0.12 -17.14
N SER A 43 -1.26 1.45 -17.01
CA SER A 43 -2.39 2.37 -17.11
C SER A 43 -2.96 2.34 -18.53
N ARG A 44 -4.27 2.09 -18.69
CA ARG A 44 -4.94 2.13 -20.00
C ARG A 44 -5.49 3.52 -20.29
N TYR A 45 -5.96 4.18 -19.24
CA TYR A 45 -6.48 5.55 -19.23
C TYR A 45 -5.74 6.40 -18.21
N GLU A 46 -5.84 7.72 -18.35
CA GLU A 46 -5.34 8.65 -17.35
C GLU A 46 -6.15 8.50 -16.05
N GLY A 47 -5.47 8.18 -14.94
CA GLY A 47 -6.10 7.96 -13.64
C GLY A 47 -6.24 6.50 -13.21
N ASP A 48 -5.94 5.51 -14.09
CA ASP A 48 -5.89 4.11 -13.64
C ASP A 48 -4.74 3.86 -12.67
N LEU A 49 -3.62 4.59 -12.86
CA LEU A 49 -2.48 4.65 -11.95
C LEU A 49 -2.21 6.11 -11.57
N VAL A 50 -2.28 6.43 -10.28
CA VAL A 50 -2.01 7.77 -9.74
C VAL A 50 -0.95 7.70 -8.64
N VAL A 51 0.09 8.49 -8.81
CA VAL A 51 1.11 8.74 -7.79
C VAL A 51 0.68 9.91 -6.92
N LYS A 52 0.85 9.80 -5.60
CA LYS A 52 0.60 10.93 -4.68
C LYS A 52 1.77 11.14 -3.73
N CYS A 53 2.29 12.36 -3.68
CA CYS A 53 3.32 12.79 -2.74
C CYS A 53 2.69 13.64 -1.64
N TYR A 54 2.45 13.06 -0.46
CA TYR A 54 1.91 13.80 0.69
C TYR A 54 3.05 14.43 1.50
N PHE A 55 3.56 15.57 1.02
CA PHE A 55 4.72 16.23 1.64
C PHE A 55 4.50 16.51 3.16
N ALA A 56 3.34 17.06 3.55
CA ALA A 56 3.03 17.30 4.98
C ALA A 56 2.95 16.02 5.86
N LYS A 57 2.90 14.83 5.26
CA LYS A 57 2.85 13.54 5.97
C LYS A 57 4.08 12.65 5.71
N HIS A 58 5.07 13.17 4.97
CA HIS A 58 6.27 12.44 4.54
C HIS A 58 5.98 11.03 3.99
N LYS A 59 5.07 10.94 3.01
CA LYS A 59 4.73 9.66 2.36
C LYS A 59 4.46 9.73 0.87
N LEU A 60 4.76 8.64 0.17
CA LEU A 60 4.33 8.35 -1.19
C LEU A 60 3.14 7.38 -1.16
N VAL A 61 2.27 7.48 -2.15
CA VAL A 61 1.17 6.54 -2.36
C VAL A 61 1.09 6.19 -3.84
N TRP A 62 1.02 4.89 -4.14
CA TRP A 62 0.62 4.36 -5.43
C TRP A 62 -0.86 4.00 -5.35
N GLU A 63 -1.72 4.64 -6.14
CA GLU A 63 -3.16 4.35 -6.22
C GLU A 63 -3.47 3.71 -7.58
N VAL A 64 -4.10 2.54 -7.56
CA VAL A 64 -4.46 1.71 -8.72
C VAL A 64 -5.98 1.57 -8.75
N LEU A 65 -6.60 1.83 -9.90
CA LEU A 65 -8.03 1.63 -10.13
C LEU A 65 -8.25 0.34 -10.93
N ASP A 66 -8.94 -0.64 -10.35
CA ASP A 66 -9.31 -1.88 -11.02
C ASP A 66 -10.79 -2.20 -10.77
N GLY A 67 -11.51 -2.65 -11.81
CA GLY A 67 -12.94 -2.96 -11.72
C GLY A 67 -13.84 -1.83 -11.19
N GLY A 68 -13.39 -0.56 -11.24
CA GLY A 68 -14.11 0.58 -10.68
C GLY A 68 -13.88 0.84 -9.17
N LEU A 69 -13.02 0.05 -8.51
CA LEU A 69 -12.61 0.26 -7.12
C LEU A 69 -11.11 0.55 -7.04
N LYS A 70 -10.71 1.39 -6.07
CA LYS A 70 -9.31 1.75 -5.89
C LYS A 70 -8.62 0.87 -4.85
N SER A 71 -7.41 0.43 -5.17
CA SER A 71 -6.45 -0.11 -4.21
C SER A 71 -5.24 0.81 -4.13
N LYS A 72 -4.56 0.86 -2.98
CA LYS A 72 -3.37 1.69 -2.82
C LYS A 72 -2.29 1.05 -1.96
N ILE A 73 -1.05 1.37 -2.31
CA ILE A 73 0.17 1.06 -1.57
C ILE A 73 0.66 2.37 -0.94
N GLU A 74 0.87 2.38 0.37
CA GLU A 74 1.32 3.54 1.13
C GLU A 74 2.73 3.31 1.69
N ILE A 75 3.63 4.27 1.42
CA ILE A 75 5.06 4.18 1.68
C ILE A 75 5.51 5.42 2.46
N GLN A 76 6.01 5.23 3.68
CA GLN A 76 6.62 6.31 4.45
C GLN A 76 7.98 6.68 3.85
N TRP A 77 8.31 7.97 3.78
CA TRP A 77 9.61 8.40 3.25
C TRP A 77 10.79 7.84 4.05
N SER A 78 10.62 7.68 5.37
CA SER A 78 11.60 7.04 6.27
C SER A 78 12.03 5.65 5.80
N ASP A 79 11.14 4.96 5.11
CA ASP A 79 11.34 3.57 4.72
C ASP A 79 11.97 3.47 3.33
N ILE A 80 12.09 4.58 2.58
CA ILE A 80 12.83 4.63 1.31
C ILE A 80 14.33 4.65 1.61
N CYS A 81 15.03 3.56 1.34
CA CYS A 81 16.48 3.44 1.57
C CYS A 81 17.34 3.73 0.33
N ALA A 82 16.76 3.75 -0.87
CA ALA A 82 17.38 4.28 -2.08
C ALA A 82 16.33 4.85 -3.03
N LEU A 83 16.73 5.84 -3.84
CA LEU A 83 15.87 6.59 -4.76
C LEU A 83 16.68 6.87 -6.03
N LYS A 84 16.17 6.51 -7.20
CA LYS A 84 16.78 6.82 -8.50
C LYS A 84 15.71 7.42 -9.40
N VAL A 85 16.05 8.50 -10.07
CA VAL A 85 15.10 9.23 -10.92
C VAL A 85 15.77 9.57 -12.24
N VAL A 86 15.05 9.34 -13.34
CA VAL A 86 15.48 9.70 -14.70
C VAL A 86 14.35 10.52 -15.33
N CYS A 87 14.61 11.79 -15.64
CA CYS A 87 13.61 12.73 -16.18
C CYS A 87 14.09 13.37 -17.49
N PRO A 88 14.16 12.61 -18.59
CA PRO A 88 14.49 13.16 -19.90
C PRO A 88 13.35 14.04 -20.43
N GLU A 89 13.64 14.95 -21.36
CA GLU A 89 12.65 15.90 -21.89
C GLU A 89 11.66 15.23 -22.87
N THR A 90 12.12 14.28 -23.68
CA THR A 90 11.34 13.65 -24.76
C THR A 90 10.86 12.23 -24.44
N GLU A 91 11.55 11.53 -23.53
CA GLU A 91 11.27 10.13 -23.20
C GLU A 91 10.47 10.00 -21.89
N PRO A 92 9.82 8.86 -21.63
CA PRO A 92 9.13 8.61 -20.37
C PRO A 92 10.07 8.76 -19.16
N GLY A 93 9.61 9.49 -18.14
CA GLY A 93 10.35 9.60 -16.89
C GLY A 93 10.23 8.32 -16.06
N THR A 94 11.29 7.94 -15.33
CA THR A 94 11.27 6.82 -14.39
C THR A 94 11.63 7.24 -12.96
N LEU A 95 10.96 6.61 -12.01
CA LEU A 95 11.15 6.75 -10.56
C LEU A 95 11.27 5.35 -9.98
N GLU A 96 12.46 5.01 -9.51
CA GLU A 96 12.73 3.76 -8.78
C GLU A 96 13.00 4.06 -7.32
N ILE A 97 12.42 3.26 -6.44
CA ILE A 97 12.69 3.31 -4.99
C ILE A 97 12.98 1.92 -4.46
N ALA A 98 13.85 1.86 -3.46
CA ALA A 98 14.05 0.68 -2.62
C ALA A 98 13.56 0.97 -1.21
N LEU A 99 12.86 -0.01 -0.62
CA LEU A 99 12.25 0.10 0.70
C LEU A 99 13.03 -0.73 1.74
N SER A 100 13.12 -0.25 2.98
CA SER A 100 13.63 -0.98 4.14
C SER A 100 12.52 -1.68 4.94
N ARG A 101 11.26 -1.28 4.74
CA ARG A 101 10.07 -1.88 5.38
C ARG A 101 8.98 -2.15 4.35
N GLN A 102 8.17 -3.18 4.59
CA GLN A 102 7.01 -3.48 3.75
C GLN A 102 6.02 -2.31 3.79
N PRO A 103 5.41 -1.95 2.65
CA PRO A 103 4.42 -0.88 2.59
C PRO A 103 3.08 -1.31 3.20
N LEU A 104 2.18 -0.34 3.40
CA LEU A 104 0.82 -0.58 3.87
C LEU A 104 -0.17 -0.64 2.70
N PHE A 105 -1.12 -1.57 2.75
CA PHE A 105 -2.11 -1.77 1.68
C PHE A 105 -3.51 -1.38 2.14
N PHE A 106 -4.24 -0.69 1.26
CA PHE A 106 -5.63 -0.33 1.50
C PHE A 106 -6.47 -0.50 0.23
N ARG A 107 -7.75 -0.78 0.40
CA ARG A 107 -8.77 -0.78 -0.66
C ARG A 107 -9.91 0.18 -0.33
N GLU A 108 -10.51 0.76 -1.37
CA GLU A 108 -11.73 1.53 -1.29
C GLU A 108 -12.91 0.59 -1.02
N THR A 109 -13.75 0.93 -0.05
CA THR A 109 -15.06 0.28 0.13
C THR A 109 -16.03 0.82 -0.92
N ASN A 110 -16.98 0.00 -1.38
CA ASN A 110 -17.97 0.36 -2.41
C ASN A 110 -18.48 1.81 -2.26
N PRO A 111 -18.18 2.71 -3.22
CA PRO A 111 -18.38 4.15 -3.05
C PRO A 111 -19.85 4.52 -2.82
N GLN A 112 -20.09 5.32 -1.79
CA GLN A 112 -21.43 5.78 -1.41
C GLN A 112 -21.69 7.19 -1.95
N PRO A 113 -22.78 7.44 -2.71
CA PRO A 113 -23.09 8.76 -3.23
C PRO A 113 -23.11 9.83 -2.13
N ARG A 114 -22.40 10.94 -2.38
CA ARG A 114 -22.26 12.09 -1.45
C ARG A 114 -21.49 11.78 -0.15
N LYS A 115 -20.70 10.70 -0.09
CA LYS A 115 -19.74 10.42 0.98
C LYS A 115 -18.30 10.52 0.47
N HIS A 116 -17.35 10.68 1.39
CA HIS A 116 -15.92 10.59 1.06
C HIS A 116 -15.51 9.12 0.88
N THR A 117 -14.50 8.86 0.05
CA THR A 117 -13.87 7.54 -0.07
C THR A 117 -13.41 7.04 1.30
N LEU A 118 -13.97 5.91 1.73
CA LEU A 118 -13.53 5.18 2.91
C LEU A 118 -12.50 4.12 2.50
N TRP A 119 -11.37 4.11 3.19
CA TRP A 119 -10.28 3.16 2.97
C TRP A 119 -10.27 2.09 4.06
N GLN A 120 -10.28 0.83 3.65
CA GLN A 120 -10.09 -0.32 4.53
C GLN A 120 -8.68 -0.88 4.35
N ALA A 121 -7.99 -1.21 5.44
CA ALA A 121 -6.72 -1.96 5.35
C ALA A 121 -6.96 -3.35 4.73
N THR A 122 -6.03 -3.83 3.93
CA THR A 122 -6.16 -5.10 3.18
C THR A 122 -4.82 -5.84 3.13
N SER A 123 -4.85 -7.11 2.71
CA SER A 123 -3.64 -7.83 2.28
C SER A 123 -3.09 -7.26 0.97
N ASP A 124 -1.83 -7.57 0.66
CA ASP A 124 -1.16 -7.20 -0.58
C ASP A 124 -1.96 -7.67 -1.83
N PHE A 125 -2.41 -6.70 -2.64
CA PHE A 125 -3.14 -6.94 -3.88
C PHE A 125 -2.24 -7.22 -5.09
N THR A 126 -0.92 -7.09 -4.95
CA THR A 126 0.08 -7.36 -6.00
C THR A 126 0.51 -8.83 -6.05
N ALA A 127 -0.38 -9.75 -5.65
CA ALA A 127 -0.08 -11.18 -5.46
C ALA A 127 1.14 -11.44 -4.55
N GLY A 128 1.29 -10.65 -3.49
CA GLY A 128 2.39 -10.76 -2.52
C GLY A 128 3.72 -10.16 -2.99
N GLN A 129 3.79 -9.55 -4.18
CA GLN A 129 5.04 -9.02 -4.71
C GLN A 129 5.54 -7.81 -3.91
N ALA A 130 4.68 -6.89 -3.48
CA ALA A 130 5.03 -5.71 -2.69
C ALA A 130 5.32 -6.03 -1.21
N SER A 131 4.81 -7.15 -0.69
CA SER A 131 5.23 -7.70 0.61
C SER A 131 6.58 -8.42 0.55
N ARG A 132 7.02 -8.88 -0.63
CA ARG A 132 8.26 -9.66 -0.83
C ARG A 132 9.41 -8.82 -1.39
N HIS A 133 9.19 -8.03 -2.42
CA HIS A 133 10.21 -7.27 -3.15
C HIS A 133 10.35 -5.85 -2.61
N ARG A 134 11.60 -5.43 -2.38
CA ARG A 134 11.92 -4.10 -1.84
C ARG A 134 11.93 -3.00 -2.90
N ARG A 135 12.14 -3.34 -4.17
CA ARG A 135 12.28 -2.38 -5.27
C ARG A 135 10.96 -2.20 -6.01
N HIS A 136 10.51 -0.96 -6.10
CA HIS A 136 9.35 -0.54 -6.89
C HIS A 136 9.87 0.32 -8.05
N PHE A 137 9.41 0.03 -9.27
CA PHE A 137 9.68 0.82 -10.46
C PHE A 137 8.39 1.51 -10.91
N LEU A 138 8.47 2.80 -11.20
CA LEU A 138 7.37 3.58 -11.78
C LEU A 138 7.86 4.30 -13.04
N GLN A 139 7.02 4.32 -14.07
CA GLN A 139 7.19 5.14 -15.27
C GLN A 139 6.02 6.14 -15.40
N CYS A 140 6.31 7.34 -15.90
CA CYS A 140 5.33 8.37 -16.26
C CYS A 140 5.60 8.92 -17.68
N ALA A 141 4.61 9.61 -18.25
CA ALA A 141 4.78 10.38 -19.48
C ALA A 141 5.92 11.42 -19.37
N PRO A 142 6.53 11.84 -20.50
CA PRO A 142 7.61 12.84 -20.52
C PRO A 142 7.22 14.13 -19.78
N GLY A 143 8.17 14.69 -19.02
CA GLY A 143 7.98 15.94 -18.24
C GLY A 143 7.00 15.87 -17.06
N MET A 144 6.23 14.79 -16.89
CA MET A 144 5.15 14.68 -15.89
C MET A 144 5.68 14.71 -14.44
N MET A 145 6.82 14.07 -14.17
CA MET A 145 7.31 13.88 -12.80
C MET A 145 8.27 14.95 -12.30
N ASN A 146 8.90 15.75 -13.18
CA ASN A 146 10.04 16.62 -12.86
C ASN A 146 9.75 17.54 -11.66
N LYS A 147 8.71 18.38 -11.76
CA LYS A 147 8.27 19.31 -10.70
C LYS A 147 7.84 18.62 -9.40
N HIS A 148 7.45 17.34 -9.48
CA HIS A 148 7.00 16.57 -8.33
C HIS A 148 8.16 15.91 -7.59
N VAL A 149 9.18 15.46 -8.32
CA VAL A 149 10.45 14.98 -7.76
C VAL A 149 11.24 16.14 -7.19
N GLU A 150 11.37 17.27 -7.89
CA GLU A 150 12.01 18.50 -7.40
C GLU A 150 11.45 18.89 -6.03
N LYS A 151 10.11 18.92 -5.89
CA LYS A 151 9.46 19.21 -4.62
C LYS A 151 9.66 18.11 -3.57
N LEU A 152 9.72 16.83 -3.97
CA LEU A 152 9.99 15.70 -3.08
C LEU A 152 11.38 15.81 -2.44
N VAL A 153 12.42 16.02 -3.26
CA VAL A 153 13.81 16.12 -2.77
C VAL A 153 14.06 17.44 -2.03
N HIS A 154 13.35 18.52 -2.37
CA HIS A 154 13.40 19.77 -1.61
C HIS A 154 12.79 19.63 -0.20
N CYS A 155 11.77 18.78 -0.02
CA CYS A 155 11.13 18.57 1.28
C CYS A 155 11.90 17.61 2.22
N ASP A 156 12.76 16.73 1.72
CA ASP A 156 13.55 15.78 2.53
C ASP A 156 15.02 15.73 2.02
N PRO A 157 15.97 16.35 2.75
CA PRO A 157 17.39 16.37 2.38
C PRO A 157 18.05 14.99 2.25
N ARG A 158 17.51 13.97 2.94
CA ARG A 158 17.99 12.59 2.83
C ARG A 158 17.44 11.95 1.56
N LEU A 159 16.19 12.19 1.16
CA LEU A 159 15.73 11.81 -0.19
C LEU A 159 16.53 12.51 -1.29
N CYS A 160 16.89 13.79 -1.12
CA CYS A 160 17.79 14.49 -2.02
C CYS A 160 19.16 13.81 -2.13
N SER A 161 19.74 13.41 -0.99
CA SER A 161 21.03 12.70 -0.96
C SER A 161 20.95 11.32 -1.62
N LEU A 162 19.82 10.61 -1.47
CA LEU A 162 19.58 9.34 -2.15
C LEU A 162 19.41 9.52 -3.66
N SER A 163 18.72 10.57 -4.13
CA SER A 163 18.50 10.79 -5.57
C SER A 163 19.75 11.13 -6.37
N GLN A 164 20.85 11.52 -5.71
CA GLN A 164 22.17 11.72 -6.34
C GLN A 164 22.96 10.40 -6.48
N GLN A 165 22.45 9.27 -5.97
CA GLN A 165 23.08 7.98 -6.13
C GLN A 165 22.71 7.41 -7.51
N ASN A 166 23.72 7.26 -8.38
CA ASN A 166 23.52 6.89 -9.78
C ASN A 166 22.90 5.50 -9.99
N ASP A 167 22.97 4.61 -8.98
CA ASP A 167 22.30 3.32 -9.04
C ASP A 167 21.81 2.82 -7.68
N ILE A 168 20.80 1.96 -7.72
CA ILE A 168 20.21 1.36 -6.52
C ILE A 168 20.86 0.00 -6.27
N THR A 169 21.98 -0.03 -5.55
CA THR A 169 22.57 -1.29 -5.09
C THR A 169 21.80 -1.83 -3.88
N LEU A 170 21.16 -3.00 -4.01
CA LEU A 170 20.71 -3.80 -2.86
C LEU A 170 21.54 -5.08 -2.81
N GLU A 171 22.00 -5.43 -1.61
CA GLU A 171 22.56 -6.76 -1.31
C GLU A 171 21.49 -7.86 -1.42
N ASN A 172 20.26 -7.56 -0.99
CA ASN A 172 19.11 -8.45 -1.07
C ASN A 172 17.89 -7.72 -1.68
N PRO A 173 17.33 -8.16 -2.82
CA PRO A 173 16.14 -7.54 -3.43
C PRO A 173 14.84 -7.81 -2.65
N TYR A 174 14.86 -8.73 -1.69
CA TYR A 174 13.71 -9.12 -0.87
C TYR A 174 13.76 -8.48 0.51
N PHE A 175 12.59 -8.25 1.11
CA PHE A 175 12.53 -7.93 2.53
C PHE A 175 13.08 -9.10 3.34
N GLU A 176 13.76 -8.78 4.44
CA GLU A 176 14.15 -9.79 5.41
C GLU A 176 12.90 -10.48 5.92
N SER A 177 12.77 -11.78 5.62
CA SER A 177 11.86 -12.65 6.33
C SER A 177 12.20 -12.51 7.82
N ARG A 178 11.21 -12.15 8.64
CA ARG A 178 11.34 -12.28 10.09
C ARG A 178 11.40 -13.77 10.42
N SER A 179 12.60 -14.35 10.35
CA SER A 179 12.91 -15.59 11.04
C SER A 179 12.50 -15.40 12.49
N SER A 180 11.63 -16.28 12.97
CA SER A 180 11.31 -16.33 14.39
C SER A 180 12.59 -16.67 15.13
N ILE A 181 13.13 -15.70 15.87
CA ILE A 181 14.33 -15.87 16.71
C ILE A 181 14.08 -16.91 17.82
N PHE A 182 12.83 -17.35 17.99
CA PHE A 182 12.44 -18.59 18.65
C PHE A 182 12.35 -19.73 17.63
N GLU A 183 13.52 -20.21 17.19
CA GLU A 183 13.66 -21.62 16.79
C GLU A 183 14.17 -22.33 18.05
N ASP A 184 13.35 -23.25 18.59
CA ASP A 184 13.56 -23.86 19.89
C ASP A 184 14.80 -24.79 19.84
N PRO A 185 15.83 -24.61 20.68
CA PRO A 185 17.13 -25.26 20.49
C PRO A 185 17.18 -26.69 21.04
N ASP A 186 16.19 -27.52 20.72
CA ASP A 186 16.01 -28.86 21.32
C ASP A 186 16.05 -30.04 20.31
N ASP A 187 16.45 -29.81 19.05
CA ASP A 187 16.64 -30.89 18.05
C ASP A 187 18.05 -30.92 17.42
N VAL A 188 19.07 -30.75 18.26
CA VAL A 188 20.47 -31.09 17.92
C VAL A 188 21.00 -32.17 18.87
N LYS A 189 20.55 -33.41 18.68
CA LYS A 189 21.29 -34.57 19.19
C LYS A 189 22.10 -35.22 18.07
N CYS A 190 23.40 -34.92 18.10
CA CYS A 190 24.37 -35.40 17.14
C CYS A 190 24.37 -36.94 17.02
N GLN A 191 24.40 -37.43 15.78
CA GLN A 191 24.94 -38.77 15.50
C GLN A 191 26.39 -38.83 15.97
N ASN A 192 26.82 -39.92 16.63
CA ASN A 192 28.19 -40.43 16.46
C ASN A 192 28.43 -41.83 17.04
N PHE A 193 29.05 -42.64 16.17
CA PHE A 193 29.80 -43.90 16.38
C PHE A 193 29.12 -45.20 16.83
N VAL A 194 29.44 -46.23 16.03
CA VAL A 194 29.05 -47.64 16.13
C VAL A 194 30.00 -48.39 17.06
N HIS A 195 29.47 -49.32 17.86
CA HIS A 195 30.23 -50.52 18.23
C HIS A 195 29.30 -51.73 18.19
N ASN A 196 29.64 -52.72 17.38
CA ASN A 196 28.90 -53.98 17.31
C ASN A 196 29.24 -54.86 18.51
N LYS A 197 28.25 -55.57 19.05
CA LYS A 197 28.40 -56.98 19.38
C LYS A 197 27.03 -57.66 19.50
N ASP A 198 26.99 -58.85 18.93
CA ASP A 198 25.83 -59.71 18.77
C ASP A 198 25.51 -60.41 20.10
N ASP A 199 24.22 -60.59 20.43
CA ASP A 199 23.51 -61.86 20.22
C ASP A 199 22.18 -61.95 21.00
N ASP A 200 21.23 -62.63 20.33
CA ASP A 200 20.09 -63.42 20.82
C ASP A 200 18.72 -62.84 21.26
N ASP A 201 17.72 -63.67 20.95
CA ASP A 201 16.29 -63.69 21.32
C ASP A 201 15.32 -62.54 20.97
N GLN A 202 14.98 -62.52 19.69
CA GLN A 202 13.63 -62.86 19.17
C GLN A 202 12.32 -62.33 19.80
N LEU A 203 11.56 -61.70 18.89
CA LEU A 203 10.10 -61.74 18.67
C LEU A 203 9.21 -60.58 19.18
N THR A 204 8.17 -60.36 18.36
CA THR A 204 7.52 -59.06 18.10
C THR A 204 6.06 -58.99 18.58
N PRO A 205 5.44 -57.78 18.63
CA PRO A 205 4.25 -57.55 19.45
C PRO A 205 2.91 -57.76 18.71
N GLN A 206 1.91 -58.22 19.46
CA GLN A 206 0.48 -58.25 19.12
C GLN A 206 -0.36 -58.23 20.40
N ARG A 207 -1.57 -57.68 20.48
CA ARG A 207 -2.29 -56.63 19.71
C ARG A 207 -3.60 -56.35 20.48
N PHE A 208 -4.13 -55.13 20.41
CA PHE A 208 -5.58 -54.82 20.37
C PHE A 208 -6.59 -55.59 21.27
N ARG A 209 -7.05 -54.95 22.35
CA ARG A 209 -8.47 -54.71 22.70
C ARG A 209 -8.52 -53.88 24.00
N GLU A 210 -9.17 -52.72 24.08
CA GLU A 210 -10.61 -52.42 23.92
C GLU A 210 -11.54 -53.32 24.75
N LEU A 211 -12.11 -52.73 25.81
CA LEU A 211 -13.48 -52.84 26.32
C LEU A 211 -13.55 -51.89 27.55
N LEU A 212 -14.05 -50.66 27.43
CA LEU A 212 -15.47 -50.26 27.46
C LEU A 212 -16.22 -50.65 28.75
N GLN A 213 -16.59 -49.64 29.55
CA GLN A 213 -17.95 -49.41 30.10
C GLN A 213 -17.93 -48.09 30.91
N HIS A 214 -18.57 -47.00 30.47
CA HIS A 214 -20.03 -46.72 30.38
C HIS A 214 -20.67 -46.26 31.70
N HIS A 215 -20.85 -44.94 31.87
CA HIS A 215 -22.12 -44.37 32.34
C HIS A 215 -22.45 -43.12 31.51
N SER A 216 -23.73 -42.92 31.16
CA SER A 216 -24.18 -41.83 30.29
C SER A 216 -25.21 -40.92 30.99
N ALA A 217 -25.13 -39.63 30.67
CA ALA A 217 -26.21 -38.73 30.23
C ALA A 217 -27.37 -38.31 31.16
N SER A 218 -27.65 -36.99 31.17
CA SER A 218 -28.97 -36.30 31.09
C SER A 218 -28.73 -34.81 31.42
N GLY A 219 -29.36 -33.79 30.80
CA GLY A 219 -30.41 -33.80 29.77
C GLY A 219 -30.62 -32.40 29.14
N ARG A 220 -31.65 -32.29 28.27
CA ARG A 220 -32.22 -31.02 27.75
C ARG A 220 -33.16 -30.43 28.83
N ILE A 221 -33.47 -29.14 28.94
CA ILE A 221 -34.20 -28.19 28.06
C ILE A 221 -34.04 -26.75 28.68
N ASP A 222 -34.58 -25.60 28.21
CA ASP A 222 -35.45 -25.22 27.07
C ASP A 222 -35.19 -23.75 26.63
N ALA A 223 -36.08 -23.12 25.85
CA ALA A 223 -36.03 -21.73 25.37
C ALA A 223 -36.83 -20.71 26.23
N GLU A 224 -36.59 -19.40 26.02
CA GLU A 224 -37.60 -18.36 26.33
C GLU A 224 -37.60 -17.24 25.28
N GLU A 225 -38.78 -17.00 24.70
CA GLU A 225 -39.14 -15.93 23.77
C GLU A 225 -39.87 -14.82 24.54
N ARG A 226 -39.61 -13.53 24.24
CA ARG A 226 -40.51 -12.45 24.67
C ARG A 226 -40.76 -11.45 23.55
N GLN A 227 -42.05 -11.32 23.22
CA GLN A 227 -42.63 -10.29 22.36
C GLN A 227 -43.11 -9.11 23.23
N GLU A 228 -43.15 -7.92 22.67
CA GLU A 228 -44.21 -6.93 22.96
C GLU A 228 -44.70 -6.34 21.63
N ALA A 229 -45.96 -5.91 21.58
CA ALA A 229 -46.72 -5.76 20.35
C ALA A 229 -47.55 -4.46 20.29
N GLY A 230 -47.93 -4.07 19.06
CA GLY A 230 -49.00 -3.12 18.76
C GLY A 230 -48.55 -1.68 18.48
N THR A 231 -49.20 -0.92 17.59
CA THR A 231 -50.40 -1.22 16.76
C THR A 231 -50.54 -0.17 15.64
N SER A 232 -51.15 -0.54 14.48
CA SER A 232 -52.06 0.31 13.63
C SER A 232 -51.54 1.68 13.11
N ASP A 233 -51.80 2.19 11.90
CA ASP A 233 -52.58 1.75 10.72
C ASP A 233 -52.12 2.56 9.49
N GLY A 234 -52.70 2.28 8.30
CA GLY A 234 -53.06 3.40 7.41
C GLY A 234 -52.41 3.51 6.02
N LEU A 235 -53.03 2.82 5.06
CA LEU A 235 -53.35 3.30 3.70
C LEU A 235 -52.22 3.56 2.68
N ALA A 236 -52.24 2.72 1.64
CA ALA A 236 -51.83 3.09 0.30
C ALA A 236 -52.73 4.19 -0.28
N ARG A 237 -52.18 5.00 -1.20
CA ARG A 237 -52.93 5.85 -2.12
C ARG A 237 -52.37 5.75 -3.52
N ASP A 238 -53.05 4.99 -4.36
CA ASP A 238 -53.11 5.31 -5.78
C ASP A 238 -53.79 6.67 -5.96
N PHE A 239 -53.29 7.48 -6.90
CA PHE A 239 -54.12 8.46 -7.61
C PHE A 239 -53.67 8.51 -9.07
N SER A 240 -54.58 8.07 -9.93
CA SER A 240 -54.40 8.07 -11.38
C SER A 240 -54.75 9.43 -12.00
N ASN A 241 -54.02 9.77 -13.06
CA ASN A 241 -54.53 10.30 -14.34
C ASN A 241 -55.35 11.61 -14.38
N SER A 242 -54.89 12.60 -15.17
CA SER A 242 -55.68 13.26 -16.25
C SER A 242 -54.91 14.40 -16.93
N GLY A 243 -55.13 14.62 -18.24
CA GLY A 243 -54.66 15.81 -19.00
C GLY A 243 -53.57 15.48 -20.02
N GLU A 244 -53.84 14.74 -21.10
CA GLU A 244 -54.50 15.20 -22.36
C GLU A 244 -53.69 16.19 -23.23
N HIS A 245 -53.52 15.79 -24.50
CA HIS A 245 -53.56 16.63 -25.71
C HIS A 245 -52.62 17.85 -25.84
N ASN A 246 -51.70 17.81 -26.83
CA ASN A 246 -52.09 18.22 -28.19
C ASN A 246 -51.05 17.90 -29.29
N TYR A 247 -51.53 17.99 -30.53
CA TYR A 247 -50.84 17.76 -31.81
C TYR A 247 -49.94 18.93 -32.27
N TYR A 248 -49.18 18.63 -33.34
CA TYR A 248 -48.70 19.47 -34.45
C TYR A 248 -47.26 20.05 -34.47
N ASN A 249 -46.63 19.76 -35.61
CA ASN A 249 -45.38 20.27 -36.22
C ASN A 249 -44.05 19.90 -35.56
#